data_AF-A0A1M5BU38-F1
#
_entry.id   AF-A0A1M5BU38-F1
#
_cell.length_a   1.000
_cell.length_b   1.000
_cell.length_c   1.000
_cell.angle_alpha   90.00
_cell.angle_beta   90.00
_cell.angle_gamma   90.00
#
_symmetry.space_group_name_H-M   'P 1'
#
loop_
_entity.id
_entity.type
_entity.pdbx_description
1 polymer ?
#
loop_
_entity_poly.entity_id
_entity_poly.type
_entity_poly.pdbx_seq_one_letter_code
_entity_poly.pdbx_strand_id
1 'polypeptide(L)'
;MKPNIFVPFFLFPVFAFSQASQDLYLDEDGIKIEKYNPGKSYDDNYSLNNSIYTIGRKLTYSYYYENKKGDKFLIKKGKEIPQPQGYNIYDWDFVELSKKDPQTVQFITLTTTSGDPFHGAVPDYNQTAIEYQYVTNNGELWNSETTGAIENPMNVWIHPPRNLFFEILELNPFPYIKSPYTVGTKWDWKLQIGENWGDSRWLKWTGEIENHYQYEIIGQKMIPTKLGDLDCYLVQGKAKSRIGETQLLSYFSPEFGFVKLEYKNIDGTKTVLELEKAE
;
A
#
# COMPACT_ATOMS: atom_id res chain seq x y z
N MET A 1 -31.99 13.91 -61.03
CA MET A 1 -31.10 12.86 -60.46
C MET A 1 -30.51 13.40 -59.17
N LYS A 2 -30.83 12.80 -58.02
CA LYS A 2 -30.23 13.17 -56.72
C LYS A 2 -28.92 12.38 -56.53
N PRO A 3 -27.84 12.96 -56.02
CA PRO A 3 -26.62 12.21 -55.77
C PRO A 3 -26.80 11.37 -54.50
N ASN A 4 -26.53 10.06 -54.61
CA ASN A 4 -26.45 9.18 -53.45
C ASN A 4 -25.12 9.44 -52.73
N ILE A 5 -25.20 9.92 -51.50
CA ILE A 5 -24.06 10.00 -50.58
C ILE A 5 -23.95 8.64 -49.89
N PHE A 6 -22.90 7.89 -50.21
CA PHE A 6 -22.52 6.68 -49.49
C PHE A 6 -21.70 7.09 -48.28
N VAL A 7 -22.24 6.88 -47.07
CA VAL A 7 -21.48 6.99 -45.82
C VAL A 7 -21.02 5.58 -45.45
N PRO A 8 -19.71 5.29 -45.41
CA PRO A 8 -19.24 3.98 -44.97
C PRO A 8 -19.42 3.89 -43.45
N PHE A 9 -20.27 2.97 -43.00
CA PHE A 9 -20.35 2.60 -41.59
C PHE A 9 -19.11 1.75 -41.26
N PHE A 10 -18.09 2.35 -40.68
CA PHE A 10 -17.03 1.61 -40.02
C PHE A 10 -17.61 1.02 -38.73
N LEU A 11 -17.96 -0.27 -38.78
CA LEU A 11 -18.18 -1.08 -37.59
C LEU A 11 -16.83 -1.21 -36.87
N PHE A 12 -16.60 -0.36 -35.87
CA PHE A 12 -15.57 -0.63 -34.88
C PHE A 12 -15.98 -1.90 -34.13
N PRO A 13 -15.12 -2.93 -34.05
CA PRO A 13 -15.39 -4.07 -33.20
C PRO A 13 -15.42 -3.54 -31.76
N VAL A 14 -16.62 -3.51 -31.18
CA VAL A 14 -16.76 -3.43 -29.73
C VAL A 14 -16.16 -4.74 -29.21
N PHE A 15 -14.91 -4.68 -28.76
CA PHE A 15 -14.32 -5.81 -28.08
C PHE A 15 -15.19 -6.10 -26.86
N ALA A 16 -15.88 -7.23 -26.89
CA ALA A 16 -16.59 -7.80 -25.75
C ALA A 16 -15.55 -8.30 -24.71
N PHE A 17 -14.85 -7.37 -24.05
CA PHE A 17 -13.93 -7.67 -22.94
C PHE A 17 -14.65 -7.85 -21.59
N SER A 18 -15.98 -7.77 -21.56
CA SER A 18 -16.72 -7.53 -20.31
C SER A 18 -17.10 -8.78 -19.51
N GLN A 19 -17.20 -9.97 -20.13
CA GLN A 19 -17.73 -11.16 -19.44
C GLN A 19 -16.64 -12.19 -19.08
N ALA A 20 -15.67 -12.42 -19.97
CA ALA A 20 -14.61 -13.40 -19.73
C ALA A 20 -13.61 -12.98 -18.63
N SER A 21 -13.51 -11.68 -18.32
CA SER A 21 -12.63 -11.15 -17.26
C SER A 21 -13.25 -11.24 -15.87
N GLN A 22 -14.57 -11.09 -15.72
CA GLN A 22 -15.23 -11.15 -14.41
C GLN A 22 -15.22 -12.55 -13.80
N ASP A 23 -15.20 -13.60 -14.63
CA ASP A 23 -15.13 -14.98 -14.16
C ASP A 23 -13.76 -15.38 -13.59
N LEU A 24 -12.73 -14.55 -13.75
CA LEU A 24 -11.36 -14.83 -13.28
C LEU A 24 -11.08 -14.35 -11.85
N TYR A 25 -11.94 -13.50 -11.29
CA TYR A 25 -11.69 -12.84 -10.00
C TYR A 25 -12.78 -13.14 -8.97
N LEU A 26 -12.37 -13.26 -7.71
CA LEU A 26 -13.22 -13.21 -6.52
C LEU A 26 -13.39 -11.75 -6.09
N ASP A 27 -14.46 -11.47 -5.35
CA ASP A 27 -14.65 -10.18 -4.67
C ASP A 27 -14.56 -10.42 -3.17
N GLU A 28 -13.45 -9.99 -2.57
CA GLU A 28 -13.23 -10.06 -1.12
C GLU A 28 -13.40 -8.66 -0.54
N ASP A 29 -14.61 -8.39 -0.06
CA ASP A 29 -15.02 -7.13 0.56
C ASP A 29 -14.75 -5.87 -0.29
N GLY A 30 -14.78 -6.02 -1.61
CA GLY A 30 -14.57 -4.95 -2.56
C GLY A 30 -13.22 -5.00 -3.25
N ILE A 31 -12.30 -5.92 -2.91
CA ILE A 31 -11.04 -6.14 -3.63
C ILE A 31 -11.20 -7.32 -4.59
N LYS A 32 -10.76 -7.15 -5.83
CA LYS A 32 -10.74 -8.21 -6.85
C LYS A 32 -9.43 -8.99 -6.77
N ILE A 33 -9.54 -10.28 -6.53
CA ILE A 33 -8.42 -11.22 -6.35
C ILE A 33 -8.56 -12.37 -7.34
N GLU A 34 -7.46 -12.91 -7.85
CA GLU A 34 -7.48 -14.06 -8.76
C GLU A 34 -8.14 -15.28 -8.12
N LYS A 35 -8.97 -15.98 -8.90
CA LYS A 35 -9.45 -17.30 -8.51
C LYS A 35 -8.30 -18.30 -8.56
N TYR A 36 -8.12 -19.02 -7.46
CA TYR A 36 -7.13 -20.08 -7.36
C TYR A 36 -7.32 -21.14 -8.45
N ASN A 37 -6.22 -21.48 -9.12
CA ASN A 37 -6.13 -22.56 -10.09
C ASN A 37 -5.06 -23.58 -9.63
N PRO A 38 -5.46 -24.81 -9.26
CA PRO A 38 -4.53 -25.82 -8.76
C PRO A 38 -3.54 -26.34 -9.81
N GLY A 39 -3.75 -26.04 -11.10
CA GLY A 39 -2.82 -26.37 -12.18
C GLY A 39 -1.68 -25.36 -12.36
N LYS A 40 -1.65 -24.28 -11.56
CA LYS A 40 -0.67 -23.21 -11.62
C LYS A 40 0.21 -23.20 -10.37
N SER A 41 1.43 -22.69 -10.48
CA SER A 41 2.24 -22.37 -9.30
C SER A 41 1.59 -21.23 -8.50
N TYR A 42 2.10 -20.96 -7.29
CA TYR A 42 1.62 -19.83 -6.48
C TYR A 42 1.74 -18.50 -7.23
N ASP A 43 2.92 -18.21 -7.75
CA ASP A 43 3.22 -16.98 -8.47
C ASP A 43 2.39 -16.85 -9.76
N ASP A 44 2.16 -17.98 -10.46
CA ASP A 44 1.31 -17.98 -11.64
C ASP A 44 -0.17 -17.68 -11.34
N ASN A 45 -0.60 -17.95 -10.10
CA ASN A 45 -1.93 -17.64 -9.62
C ASN A 45 -2.08 -16.16 -9.27
N TYR A 46 -1.10 -15.56 -8.58
CA TYR A 46 -1.32 -14.27 -7.90
C TYR A 46 -0.38 -13.14 -8.32
N SER A 47 0.65 -13.41 -9.13
CA SER A 47 1.69 -12.43 -9.48
C SER A 47 1.93 -12.29 -10.98
N LEU A 48 1.41 -13.20 -11.80
CA LEU A 48 1.68 -13.27 -13.24
C LEU A 48 1.16 -12.06 -14.04
N ASN A 49 0.05 -11.47 -13.58
CA ASN A 49 -0.60 -10.33 -14.20
C ASN A 49 -0.20 -8.99 -13.56
N ASN A 50 0.77 -9.00 -12.63
CA ASN A 50 1.35 -7.78 -12.09
C ASN A 50 2.18 -7.08 -13.16
N SER A 51 2.02 -5.76 -13.24
CA SER A 51 2.80 -4.86 -14.10
C SER A 51 3.72 -3.94 -13.29
N ILE A 52 3.36 -3.63 -12.05
CA ILE A 52 4.07 -2.73 -11.13
C ILE A 52 4.87 -3.54 -10.13
N TYR A 53 4.20 -4.43 -9.39
CA TYR A 53 4.78 -5.26 -8.33
C TYR A 53 5.20 -6.62 -8.88
N THR A 54 6.04 -6.62 -9.91
CA THR A 54 6.60 -7.85 -10.49
C THR A 54 7.67 -8.46 -9.57
N ILE A 55 7.79 -9.79 -9.54
CA ILE A 55 8.80 -10.49 -8.71
C ILE A 55 10.20 -9.91 -8.90
N GLY A 56 10.88 -9.59 -7.79
CA GLY A 56 12.22 -9.00 -7.77
C GLY A 56 12.25 -7.48 -7.87
N ARG A 57 11.13 -6.82 -8.20
CA ARG A 57 11.03 -5.35 -8.25
C ARG A 57 11.30 -4.78 -6.86
N LYS A 58 12.04 -3.67 -6.82
CA LYS A 58 12.30 -2.91 -5.59
C LYS A 58 11.84 -1.47 -5.72
N LEU A 59 11.11 -0.99 -4.72
CA LEU A 59 10.65 0.38 -4.60
C LEU A 59 11.14 0.93 -3.26
N THR A 60 12.04 1.91 -3.30
CA THR A 60 12.59 2.51 -2.09
C THR A 60 11.92 3.85 -1.82
N TYR A 61 11.37 4.00 -0.62
CA TYR A 61 10.65 5.18 -0.16
C TYR A 61 11.47 5.91 0.90
N SER A 62 11.53 7.24 0.79
CA SER A 62 11.79 8.09 1.95
C SER A 62 10.49 8.30 2.71
N TYR A 63 10.59 8.73 3.96
CA TYR A 63 9.41 9.04 4.74
C TYR A 63 9.68 10.13 5.77
N TYR A 64 8.61 10.64 6.38
CA TYR A 64 8.68 11.35 7.65
C TYR A 64 7.36 11.24 8.41
N TYR A 65 7.45 11.31 9.74
CA TYR A 65 6.34 11.62 10.63
C TYR A 65 6.32 13.13 10.90
N GLU A 66 5.15 13.75 10.90
CA GLU A 66 4.94 15.16 11.24
C GLU A 66 3.99 15.26 12.43
N ASN A 67 4.48 15.85 13.52
CA ASN A 67 3.68 16.06 14.71
C ASN A 67 2.63 17.17 14.51
N LYS A 68 1.77 17.39 15.50
CA LYS A 68 0.71 18.44 15.45
C LYS A 68 1.23 19.87 15.34
N LYS A 69 2.52 20.11 15.64
CA LYS A 69 3.18 21.41 15.53
C LYS A 69 3.84 21.62 14.16
N GLY A 70 3.89 20.59 13.31
CA GLY A 70 4.57 20.61 12.02
C GLY A 70 6.05 20.19 12.07
N ASP A 71 6.56 19.78 13.24
CA ASP A 71 7.92 19.28 13.34
C ASP A 71 8.02 17.88 12.73
N LYS A 72 9.11 17.62 12.00
CA LYS A 72 9.30 16.38 11.24
C LYS A 72 10.35 15.47 11.83
N PHE A 73 10.04 14.18 11.88
CA PHE A 73 10.85 13.14 12.50
C PHE A 73 10.97 11.91 11.61
N LEU A 74 12.04 11.16 11.87
CA LEU A 74 12.22 9.77 11.48
C LEU A 74 12.18 8.90 12.74
N ILE A 75 12.33 7.59 12.56
CA ILE A 75 12.57 6.68 13.68
C ILE A 75 14.01 6.22 13.68
N LYS A 76 14.51 5.87 14.86
CA LYS A 76 15.78 5.20 15.04
C LYS A 76 15.65 4.03 15.98
N LYS A 77 16.63 3.12 15.91
CA LYS A 77 16.75 2.01 16.84
C LYS A 77 16.86 2.54 18.27
N GLY A 78 15.89 2.15 19.09
CA GLY A 78 15.75 2.56 20.48
C GLY A 78 16.44 1.60 21.44
N LYS A 79 15.96 1.60 22.68
CA LYS A 79 16.53 0.79 23.75
C LYS A 79 16.39 -0.71 23.47
N GLU A 80 17.44 -1.46 23.81
CA GLU A 80 17.43 -2.92 23.81
C GLU A 80 16.54 -3.47 24.94
N ILE A 81 15.72 -4.45 24.60
CA ILE A 81 14.78 -5.12 25.49
C ILE A 81 15.09 -6.63 25.49
N PRO A 82 15.76 -7.14 26.54
CA PRO A 82 16.05 -8.56 26.66
C PRO A 82 14.78 -9.39 26.79
N GLN A 83 14.68 -10.46 25.99
CA GLN A 83 13.57 -11.41 26.07
C GLN A 83 13.92 -12.58 26.99
N PRO A 84 12.93 -13.16 27.70
CA PRO A 84 13.16 -14.33 28.56
C PRO A 84 13.80 -15.52 27.86
N GLN A 85 13.63 -15.65 26.54
CA GLN A 85 14.17 -16.73 25.72
C GLN A 85 15.61 -16.48 25.24
N GLY A 86 16.27 -15.41 25.72
CA GLY A 86 17.69 -15.15 25.47
C GLY A 86 18.03 -14.41 24.18
N TYR A 87 17.03 -13.92 23.45
CA TYR A 87 17.22 -12.99 22.34
C TYR A 87 16.82 -11.56 22.76
N ASN A 88 17.28 -10.55 22.04
CA ASN A 88 16.96 -9.16 22.31
C ASN A 88 16.08 -8.59 21.20
N ILE A 89 15.06 -7.83 21.58
CA ILE A 89 14.33 -6.94 20.67
C ILE A 89 14.73 -5.49 20.95
N TYR A 90 14.35 -4.58 20.08
CA TYR A 90 14.65 -3.15 20.25
C TYR A 90 13.35 -2.35 20.12
N ASP A 91 13.18 -1.37 21.01
CA ASP A 91 12.17 -0.33 20.82
C ASP A 91 12.63 0.64 19.70
N TRP A 92 11.85 1.70 19.49
CA TRP A 92 12.16 2.77 18.55
C TRP A 92 11.86 4.15 19.14
N ASP A 93 12.67 5.13 18.74
CA ASP A 93 12.53 6.52 19.17
C ASP A 93 12.39 7.46 17.97
N PHE A 94 11.66 8.57 18.15
CA PHE A 94 11.64 9.64 17.16
C PHE A 94 12.96 10.42 17.18
N VAL A 95 13.42 10.80 16.00
CA VAL A 95 14.58 11.67 15.81
C VAL A 95 14.25 12.77 14.80
N GLU A 96 14.52 14.02 15.16
CA GLU A 96 14.32 15.16 14.25
C GLU A 96 15.12 14.97 12.96
N LEU A 97 14.57 15.40 11.81
CA LEU A 97 15.25 15.27 10.51
C LEU A 97 16.66 15.89 10.45
N SER A 98 16.94 16.90 11.27
CA SER A 98 18.25 17.56 11.37
C SER A 98 19.25 16.82 12.28
N LYS A 99 18.80 15.85 13.07
CA LYS A 99 19.58 15.15 14.10
C LYS A 99 19.77 13.66 13.82
N LYS A 100 19.66 13.27 12.55
CA LYS A 100 19.86 11.89 12.10
C LYS A 100 21.22 11.36 12.55
N ASP A 101 21.24 10.11 12.98
CA ASP A 101 22.42 9.38 13.44
C ASP A 101 22.56 8.06 12.67
N PRO A 102 23.65 7.28 12.88
CA PRO A 102 23.85 6.00 12.18
C PRO A 102 22.75 4.95 12.39
N GLN A 103 21.94 5.07 13.46
CA GLN A 103 20.87 4.14 13.82
C GLN A 103 19.48 4.60 13.33
N THR A 104 19.43 5.75 12.66
CA THR A 104 18.19 6.30 12.10
C THR A 104 17.81 5.56 10.82
N VAL A 105 16.54 5.18 10.69
CA VAL A 105 15.97 4.63 9.45
C VAL A 105 15.60 5.78 8.54
N GLN A 106 16.24 5.87 7.39
CA GLN A 106 15.95 6.92 6.41
C GLN A 106 15.06 6.43 5.26
N PHE A 107 15.15 5.14 4.94
CA PHE A 107 14.44 4.57 3.81
C PHE A 107 13.76 3.25 4.19
N ILE A 108 12.65 2.98 3.52
CA ILE A 108 11.95 1.70 3.55
C ILE A 108 11.97 1.16 2.13
N THR A 109 12.43 -0.06 1.93
CA THR A 109 12.42 -0.69 0.61
C THR A 109 11.37 -1.79 0.57
N LEU A 110 10.40 -1.65 -0.32
CA LEU A 110 9.46 -2.71 -0.70
C LEU A 110 10.14 -3.57 -1.76
N THR A 111 10.24 -4.87 -1.53
CA THR A 111 10.67 -5.85 -2.53
C THR A 111 9.56 -6.84 -2.79
N THR A 112 9.18 -7.06 -4.05
CA THR A 112 8.27 -8.16 -4.40
C THR A 112 9.04 -9.48 -4.39
N THR A 113 8.55 -10.47 -3.66
CA THR A 113 9.17 -11.79 -3.52
C THR A 113 8.33 -12.87 -4.21
N SER A 114 8.95 -14.03 -4.43
CA SER A 114 8.31 -15.21 -5.04
C SER A 114 7.83 -16.17 -3.95
N GLY A 115 6.76 -16.89 -4.24
CA GLY A 115 6.20 -17.95 -3.41
C GLY A 115 5.18 -17.47 -2.39
N ASP A 116 4.65 -18.44 -1.65
CA ASP A 116 3.70 -18.24 -0.56
C ASP A 116 4.46 -18.08 0.77
N PRO A 117 4.60 -16.86 1.30
CA PRO A 117 5.31 -16.62 2.55
C PRO A 117 4.56 -17.18 3.78
N PHE A 118 3.27 -17.54 3.63
CA PHE A 118 2.41 -17.95 4.73
C PHE A 118 1.81 -19.36 4.55
N HIS A 119 2.34 -20.18 3.64
CA HIS A 119 1.82 -21.51 3.29
C HIS A 119 1.44 -22.40 4.48
N GLY A 120 2.20 -22.31 5.59
CA GLY A 120 1.95 -23.09 6.81
C GLY A 120 1.07 -22.41 7.87
N ALA A 121 0.81 -21.11 7.74
CA ALA A 121 0.08 -20.30 8.72
C ALA A 121 -1.29 -19.82 8.21
N VAL A 122 -1.40 -19.54 6.91
CA VAL A 122 -2.60 -19.06 6.23
C VAL A 122 -2.79 -19.87 4.94
N PRO A 123 -3.49 -21.02 5.00
CA PRO A 123 -3.62 -21.94 3.87
C PRO A 123 -4.22 -21.33 2.59
N ASP A 124 -5.04 -20.29 2.73
CA ASP A 124 -5.75 -19.63 1.64
C ASP A 124 -5.14 -18.25 1.29
N TYR A 125 -3.85 -18.04 1.57
CA TYR A 125 -3.17 -16.78 1.26
C TYR A 125 -3.12 -16.56 -0.26
N ASN A 126 -3.72 -15.48 -0.74
CA ASN A 126 -4.06 -15.26 -2.15
C ASN A 126 -3.47 -13.95 -2.72
N GLN A 127 -2.28 -13.58 -2.26
CA GLN A 127 -1.68 -12.27 -2.55
C GLN A 127 -0.24 -12.42 -3.04
N THR A 128 0.19 -11.50 -3.91
CA THR A 128 1.61 -11.37 -4.23
C THR A 128 2.40 -11.04 -2.96
N ALA A 129 3.47 -11.78 -2.68
CA ALA A 129 4.32 -11.53 -1.53
C ALA A 129 5.16 -10.26 -1.71
N ILE A 130 5.15 -9.40 -0.70
CA ILE A 130 6.03 -8.23 -0.63
C ILE A 130 6.75 -8.19 0.72
N GLU A 131 7.97 -7.69 0.74
CA GLU A 131 8.78 -7.49 1.94
C GLU A 131 9.13 -6.02 2.09
N TYR A 132 8.84 -5.41 3.25
CA TYR A 132 9.37 -4.11 3.62
C TYR A 132 10.63 -4.28 4.45
N GLN A 133 11.71 -3.59 4.05
CA GLN A 133 13.01 -3.60 4.73
C GLN A 133 13.33 -2.21 5.28
N TYR A 134 13.66 -2.16 6.57
CA TYR A 134 13.98 -0.94 7.32
C TYR A 134 15.50 -0.84 7.51
N VAL A 135 16.14 -0.02 6.67
CA VAL A 135 17.60 0.10 6.63
C VAL A 135 18.03 1.38 7.34
N THR A 136 18.97 1.25 8.29
CA THR A 136 19.53 2.38 9.02
C THR A 136 20.57 3.12 8.20
N ASN A 137 20.92 4.35 8.58
CA ASN A 137 21.86 5.21 7.84
C ASN A 137 23.28 4.61 7.68
N ASN A 138 23.69 3.70 8.56
CA ASN A 138 24.93 2.93 8.42
C ASN A 138 24.83 1.76 7.42
N GLY A 139 23.68 1.54 6.80
CA GLY A 139 23.44 0.47 5.82
C GLY A 139 23.03 -0.88 6.43
N GLU A 140 22.80 -0.96 7.74
CA GLU A 140 22.36 -2.19 8.39
C GLU A 140 20.85 -2.41 8.23
N LEU A 141 20.44 -3.65 7.93
CA LEU A 141 19.04 -4.06 8.02
C LEU A 141 18.68 -4.16 9.51
N TRP A 142 17.81 -3.28 10.00
CA TRP A 142 17.36 -3.34 11.38
C TRP A 142 16.12 -4.20 11.54
N ASN A 143 15.15 -4.06 10.65
CA ASN A 143 13.88 -4.79 10.72
C ASN A 143 13.39 -5.10 9.30
N SER A 144 12.54 -6.11 9.16
CA SER A 144 11.74 -6.34 7.97
C SER A 144 10.40 -6.98 8.33
N GLU A 145 9.44 -6.86 7.42
CA GLU A 145 8.16 -7.56 7.49
C GLU A 145 7.80 -8.11 6.12
N THR A 146 7.19 -9.28 6.10
CA THR A 146 6.59 -9.86 4.90
C THR A 146 5.08 -9.67 4.98
N THR A 147 4.47 -9.27 3.87
CA THR A 147 3.04 -9.03 3.75
C THR A 147 2.63 -9.19 2.28
N GLY A 148 1.50 -8.61 1.87
CA GLY A 148 0.90 -8.86 0.58
C GLY A 148 0.52 -7.62 -0.24
N ALA A 149 0.47 -7.85 -1.55
CA ALA A 149 -0.02 -6.96 -2.58
C ALA A 149 -1.03 -7.71 -3.46
N ILE A 150 -2.03 -6.99 -3.95
CA ILE A 150 -2.96 -7.49 -4.96
C ILE A 150 -2.91 -6.52 -6.12
N GLU A 151 -2.40 -6.99 -7.25
CA GLU A 151 -2.35 -6.21 -8.49
C GLU A 151 -2.91 -7.04 -9.63
N ASN A 152 -3.88 -6.49 -10.34
CA ASN A 152 -4.42 -7.07 -11.55
C ASN A 152 -5.14 -6.01 -12.39
N PRO A 153 -5.67 -6.37 -13.57
CA PRO A 153 -6.41 -5.42 -14.42
C PRO A 153 -7.61 -4.73 -13.75
N MET A 154 -8.10 -5.23 -12.61
CA MET A 154 -9.25 -4.67 -11.89
C MET A 154 -8.84 -3.72 -10.77
N ASN A 155 -7.69 -3.93 -10.12
CA ASN A 155 -7.23 -3.06 -9.05
C ASN A 155 -5.74 -3.21 -8.70
N VAL A 156 -5.24 -2.21 -7.98
CA VAL A 156 -3.95 -2.26 -7.28
C VAL A 156 -4.17 -1.92 -5.82
N TRP A 157 -3.74 -2.80 -4.93
CA TRP A 157 -3.82 -2.68 -3.48
C TRP A 157 -2.55 -3.22 -2.86
N ILE A 158 -2.01 -2.55 -1.85
CA ILE A 158 -0.88 -3.06 -1.06
C ILE A 158 -1.16 -2.89 0.43
N HIS A 159 -0.71 -3.83 1.23
CA HIS A 159 -0.55 -3.58 2.65
C HIS A 159 0.45 -2.43 2.87
N PRO A 160 0.18 -1.44 3.75
CA PRO A 160 1.19 -0.47 4.14
C PRO A 160 2.30 -1.16 4.96
N PRO A 161 3.47 -0.53 5.14
CA PRO A 161 4.41 -0.94 6.17
C PRO A 161 3.72 -0.85 7.54
N ARG A 162 3.97 -1.82 8.41
CA ARG A 162 3.25 -2.01 9.67
C ARG A 162 4.14 -2.51 10.82
N ASN A 163 5.45 -2.55 10.67
CA ASN A 163 6.38 -2.77 11.78
C ASN A 163 6.81 -1.46 12.46
N LEU A 164 7.18 -1.54 13.75
CA LEU A 164 7.72 -0.43 14.53
C LEU A 164 6.72 0.74 14.64
N PHE A 165 7.12 1.95 14.24
CA PHE A 165 6.23 3.11 14.23
C PHE A 165 5.07 2.96 13.23
N PHE A 166 5.26 2.18 12.18
CA PHE A 166 4.29 2.07 11.09
C PHE A 166 3.09 1.20 11.45
N GLU A 167 3.08 0.54 12.61
CA GLU A 167 1.90 -0.15 13.16
C GLU A 167 0.66 0.77 13.18
N ILE A 168 0.85 2.08 13.39
CA ILE A 168 -0.24 3.08 13.33
C ILE A 168 -0.98 3.08 11.98
N LEU A 169 -0.32 2.68 10.88
CA LEU A 169 -0.90 2.68 9.54
C LEU A 169 -1.90 1.56 9.31
N GLU A 170 -1.99 0.56 10.19
CA GLU A 170 -3.10 -0.42 10.17
C GLU A 170 -4.46 0.28 10.33
N LEU A 171 -4.50 1.37 11.09
CA LEU A 171 -5.70 2.16 11.35
C LEU A 171 -6.06 3.10 10.20
N ASN A 172 -5.19 3.23 9.20
CA ASN A 172 -5.38 4.10 8.04
C ASN A 172 -6.01 3.35 6.86
N PRO A 173 -6.66 4.06 5.91
CA PRO A 173 -6.97 3.46 4.62
C PRO A 173 -5.67 2.94 3.99
N PHE A 174 -5.71 1.74 3.42
CA PHE A 174 -4.55 1.18 2.72
C PHE A 174 -4.42 1.79 1.33
N PRO A 175 -3.21 1.82 0.75
CA PRO A 175 -3.04 2.21 -0.64
C PRO A 175 -3.86 1.31 -1.55
N TYR A 176 -4.89 1.88 -2.17
CA TYR A 176 -5.86 1.14 -2.98
C TYR A 176 -6.38 2.00 -4.14
N ILE A 177 -6.44 1.44 -5.35
CA ILE A 177 -7.08 2.05 -6.52
C ILE A 177 -7.78 0.99 -7.39
N LYS A 178 -8.98 1.31 -7.89
CA LYS A 178 -9.72 0.46 -8.84
C LYS A 178 -9.61 0.95 -10.28
N SER A 179 -9.46 -0.02 -11.18
CA SER A 179 -9.56 0.17 -12.63
C SER A 179 -11.05 0.11 -13.07
N PRO A 180 -11.45 0.85 -14.13
CA PRO A 180 -10.65 1.83 -14.86
C PRO A 180 -10.35 3.09 -14.02
N TYR A 181 -9.14 3.63 -14.14
CA TYR A 181 -8.68 4.81 -13.40
C TYR A 181 -9.35 6.10 -13.91
N THR A 182 -10.59 6.32 -13.48
CA THR A 182 -11.42 7.46 -13.89
C THR A 182 -11.67 8.37 -12.69
N VAL A 183 -11.45 9.67 -12.87
CA VAL A 183 -11.75 10.67 -11.84
C VAL A 183 -13.25 10.64 -11.50
N GLY A 184 -13.56 10.63 -10.21
CA GLY A 184 -14.90 10.48 -9.66
C GLY A 184 -15.32 9.03 -9.36
N THR A 185 -14.52 8.03 -9.75
CA THR A 185 -14.76 6.63 -9.36
C THR A 185 -14.67 6.48 -7.84
N LYS A 186 -15.69 5.83 -7.24
CA LYS A 186 -15.83 5.62 -5.79
C LYS A 186 -16.01 4.15 -5.46
N TRP A 187 -15.47 3.73 -4.32
CA TRP A 187 -15.69 2.40 -3.77
C TRP A 187 -15.49 2.41 -2.26
N ASP A 188 -16.09 1.42 -1.62
CA ASP A 188 -15.94 1.18 -0.19
C ASP A 188 -15.10 -0.09 0.05
N TRP A 189 -14.51 -0.17 1.25
CA TRP A 189 -13.83 -1.35 1.77
C TRP A 189 -13.99 -1.35 3.30
N LYS A 190 -13.76 -2.49 3.95
CA LYS A 190 -13.79 -2.60 5.42
C LYS A 190 -12.67 -3.49 5.91
N LEU A 191 -12.20 -3.24 7.13
CA LEU A 191 -11.19 -4.06 7.79
C LEU A 191 -11.50 -4.18 9.28
N GLN A 192 -11.45 -5.41 9.79
CA GLN A 192 -11.47 -5.68 11.22
C GLN A 192 -10.06 -5.55 11.79
N ILE A 193 -9.92 -4.82 12.91
CA ILE A 193 -8.63 -4.52 13.52
C ILE A 193 -8.71 -4.81 15.02
N GLY A 194 -7.79 -5.63 15.50
CA GLY A 194 -7.65 -5.99 16.91
C GLY A 194 -6.89 -4.96 17.74
N GLU A 195 -7.13 -4.95 19.06
CA GLU A 195 -6.47 -4.05 20.02
C GLU A 195 -4.93 -4.18 20.07
N ASN A 196 -4.36 -5.26 19.53
CA ASN A 196 -2.92 -5.50 19.43
C ASN A 196 -2.19 -4.44 18.56
N TRP A 197 -2.92 -3.68 17.73
CA TRP A 197 -2.40 -2.56 16.96
C TRP A 197 -2.40 -1.22 17.74
N GLY A 198 -2.83 -1.23 19.00
CA GLY A 198 -2.84 -0.06 19.86
C GLY A 198 -1.53 0.14 20.61
N ASP A 199 -0.97 1.34 20.52
CA ASP A 199 0.21 1.75 21.29
C ASP A 199 -0.08 3.04 22.06
N SER A 200 0.53 3.17 23.25
CA SER A 200 0.41 4.36 24.10
C SER A 200 0.91 5.64 23.44
N ARG A 201 1.76 5.53 22.41
CA ARG A 201 2.30 6.65 21.64
C ARG A 201 1.27 7.28 20.71
N TRP A 202 0.26 6.54 20.26
CA TRP A 202 -0.83 7.06 19.42
C TRP A 202 -2.22 6.90 20.08
N LEU A 203 -2.65 5.66 20.28
CA LEU A 203 -3.97 5.34 20.82
C LEU A 203 -4.04 3.87 21.24
N LYS A 204 -4.55 3.62 22.45
CA LYS A 204 -4.97 2.28 22.90
C LYS A 204 -6.49 2.21 22.97
N TRP A 205 -7.03 1.04 22.66
CA TRP A 205 -8.44 0.72 22.83
C TRP A 205 -8.59 -0.73 23.30
N THR A 206 -9.82 -1.16 23.56
CA THR A 206 -10.14 -2.53 23.97
C THR A 206 -11.07 -3.18 22.95
N GLY A 207 -10.83 -4.45 22.64
CA GLY A 207 -11.58 -5.27 21.70
C GLY A 207 -11.36 -4.90 20.23
N GLU A 208 -12.09 -5.57 19.35
CA GLU A 208 -12.02 -5.32 17.91
C GLU A 208 -12.73 -4.02 17.52
N ILE A 209 -12.29 -3.45 16.42
CA ILE A 209 -12.98 -2.38 15.69
C ILE A 209 -13.18 -2.82 14.24
N GLU A 210 -14.22 -2.31 13.60
CA GLU A 210 -14.35 -2.36 12.15
C GLU A 210 -14.10 -0.95 11.61
N ASN A 211 -13.10 -0.82 10.76
CA ASN A 211 -12.85 0.39 10.00
C ASN A 211 -13.65 0.33 8.70
N HIS A 212 -14.49 1.34 8.46
CA HIS A 212 -15.17 1.53 7.18
C HIS A 212 -14.39 2.55 6.36
N TYR A 213 -13.95 2.12 5.17
CA TYR A 213 -13.18 2.95 4.26
C TYR A 213 -14.04 3.40 3.07
N GLN A 214 -13.88 4.66 2.70
CA GLN A 214 -14.46 5.24 1.49
C GLN A 214 -13.35 5.82 0.64
N TYR A 215 -13.29 5.43 -0.62
CA TYR A 215 -12.29 5.87 -1.58
C TYR A 215 -12.90 6.65 -2.74
N GLU A 216 -12.13 7.59 -3.28
CA GLU A 216 -12.45 8.33 -4.50
C GLU A 216 -11.18 8.67 -5.27
N ILE A 217 -11.18 8.46 -6.59
CA ILE A 217 -10.18 9.09 -7.47
C ILE A 217 -10.58 10.55 -7.63
N ILE A 218 -9.94 11.45 -6.90
CA ILE A 218 -10.33 12.87 -6.83
C ILE A 218 -9.70 13.73 -7.92
N GLY A 219 -8.72 13.21 -8.66
CA GLY A 219 -8.07 13.95 -9.73
C GLY A 219 -6.90 13.22 -10.35
N GLN A 220 -6.23 13.92 -11.26
CA GLN A 220 -5.00 13.49 -11.92
C GLN A 220 -4.07 14.70 -12.00
N LYS A 221 -2.78 14.49 -11.72
CA LYS A 221 -1.81 15.57 -11.61
C LYS A 221 -0.41 15.08 -11.96
N MET A 222 0.31 15.90 -12.71
CA MET A 222 1.76 15.79 -12.84
C MET A 222 2.45 16.23 -11.54
N ILE A 223 3.23 15.33 -10.93
CA ILE A 223 4.02 15.65 -9.74
C ILE A 223 5.52 15.51 -10.01
N PRO A 224 6.35 16.46 -9.55
CA PRO A 224 7.80 16.29 -9.60
C PRO A 224 8.23 15.26 -8.56
N THR A 225 9.05 14.30 -8.99
CA THR A 225 9.63 13.25 -8.13
C THR A 225 11.12 13.10 -8.42
N LYS A 226 11.81 12.26 -7.65
CA LYS A 226 13.22 11.90 -7.95
C LYS A 226 13.39 11.04 -9.20
N LEU A 227 12.30 10.44 -9.69
CA LEU A 227 12.27 9.68 -10.94
C LEU A 227 11.92 10.57 -12.15
N GLY A 228 11.71 11.87 -11.94
CA GLY A 228 11.20 12.82 -12.93
C GLY A 228 9.76 13.23 -12.64
N ASP A 229 9.15 13.93 -13.59
CA ASP A 229 7.74 14.32 -13.49
C ASP A 229 6.85 13.12 -13.83
N LEU A 230 6.00 12.70 -12.89
CA LEU A 230 5.16 11.51 -13.01
C LEU A 230 3.67 11.86 -13.05
N ASP A 231 2.94 11.26 -13.99
CA ASP A 231 1.49 11.45 -14.10
C ASP A 231 0.79 10.56 -13.09
N CYS A 232 0.09 11.19 -12.14
CA CYS A 232 -0.43 10.49 -10.99
C CYS A 232 -1.93 10.72 -10.83
N TYR A 233 -2.66 9.62 -10.63
CA TYR A 233 -4.01 9.66 -10.09
C TYR A 233 -3.95 9.97 -8.59
N LEU A 234 -4.80 10.90 -8.16
CA LEU A 234 -4.96 11.27 -6.76
C LEU A 234 -6.12 10.46 -6.20
N VAL A 235 -5.85 9.57 -5.25
CA VAL A 235 -6.87 8.75 -4.59
C VAL A 235 -6.99 9.17 -3.14
N GLN A 236 -8.18 9.61 -2.74
CA GLN A 236 -8.49 9.93 -1.36
C GLN A 236 -9.19 8.75 -0.70
N GLY A 237 -8.60 8.21 0.35
CA GLY A 237 -9.21 7.28 1.29
C GLY A 237 -9.59 7.97 2.60
N LYS A 238 -10.75 7.64 3.15
CA LYS A 238 -11.19 8.06 4.49
C LYS A 238 -11.60 6.82 5.27
N ALA A 239 -11.11 6.66 6.49
CA ALA A 239 -11.55 5.62 7.39
C ALA A 239 -12.37 6.20 8.53
N LYS A 240 -13.35 5.43 9.00
CA LYS A 240 -14.10 5.72 10.21
C LYS A 240 -14.36 4.45 11.00
N SER A 241 -14.19 4.55 12.31
CA SER A 241 -14.62 3.54 13.29
C SER A 241 -15.03 4.20 14.60
N ARG A 242 -15.35 3.38 15.61
CA ARG A 242 -15.72 3.88 16.95
C ARG A 242 -14.58 4.61 17.69
N ILE A 243 -13.33 4.44 17.25
CA ILE A 243 -12.16 5.06 17.92
C ILE A 243 -11.70 6.35 17.24
N GLY A 244 -12.21 6.67 16.05
CA GLY A 244 -11.91 7.93 15.37
C GLY A 244 -11.93 7.81 13.86
N GLU A 245 -11.28 8.77 13.21
CA GLU A 245 -11.23 8.90 11.76
C GLU A 245 -9.77 9.11 11.31
N THR A 246 -9.41 8.46 10.21
CA THR A 246 -8.08 8.57 9.58
C THR A 246 -8.25 8.80 8.08
N GLN A 247 -7.19 9.27 7.41
CA GLN A 247 -7.24 9.57 5.97
C GLN A 247 -5.93 9.17 5.29
N LEU A 248 -6.01 8.92 4.00
CA LEU A 248 -4.88 8.74 3.10
C LEU A 248 -5.15 9.51 1.81
N LEU A 249 -4.17 10.29 1.34
CA LEU A 249 -4.10 10.75 -0.04
C LEU A 249 -2.96 10.01 -0.73
N SER A 250 -3.30 9.15 -1.68
CA SER A 250 -2.34 8.39 -2.48
C SER A 250 -2.14 9.04 -3.85
N TYR A 251 -0.90 9.06 -4.30
CA TYR A 251 -0.50 9.44 -5.65
C TYR A 251 -0.09 8.17 -6.37
N PHE A 252 -0.88 7.75 -7.35
CA PHE A 252 -0.71 6.48 -8.05
C PHE A 252 -0.28 6.73 -9.50
N SER A 253 0.89 6.20 -9.87
CA SER A 253 1.39 6.10 -11.24
C SER A 253 1.14 4.68 -11.77
N PRO A 254 0.53 4.51 -12.96
CA PRO A 254 0.42 3.19 -13.58
C PRO A 254 1.76 2.49 -13.84
N GLU A 255 2.89 3.21 -13.85
CA GLU A 255 4.22 2.65 -14.08
C GLU A 255 4.93 2.27 -12.77
N PHE A 256 4.74 3.06 -11.71
CA PHE A 256 5.50 2.93 -10.46
C PHE A 256 4.64 2.58 -9.24
N GLY A 257 3.32 2.42 -9.41
CA GLY A 257 2.39 2.21 -8.31
C GLY A 257 2.20 3.44 -7.44
N PHE A 258 2.09 3.23 -6.14
CA PHE A 258 1.88 4.32 -5.18
C PHE A 258 3.18 5.10 -4.94
N VAL A 259 3.41 6.17 -5.69
CA VAL A 259 4.64 6.96 -5.64
C VAL A 259 4.71 7.93 -4.47
N LYS A 260 3.56 8.28 -3.87
CA LYS A 260 3.49 9.09 -2.65
C LYS A 260 2.24 8.75 -1.86
N LEU A 261 2.38 8.70 -0.54
CA LEU A 261 1.30 8.39 0.40
C LEU A 261 1.32 9.44 1.50
N GLU A 262 0.22 10.18 1.66
CA GLU A 262 0.06 11.20 2.71
C GLU A 262 -1.05 10.78 3.67
N TYR A 263 -0.63 10.26 4.82
CA TYR A 263 -1.53 9.79 5.88
C TYR A 263 -1.87 10.90 6.86
N LYS A 264 -3.13 10.93 7.29
CA LYS A 264 -3.57 11.58 8.53
C LYS A 264 -3.91 10.48 9.53
N ASN A 265 -3.10 10.38 10.58
CA ASN A 265 -3.16 9.29 11.54
C ASN A 265 -4.26 9.51 12.59
N ILE A 266 -4.58 8.45 13.34
CA ILE A 266 -5.67 8.44 14.34
C ILE A 266 -5.49 9.47 15.45
N ASP A 267 -4.23 9.76 15.81
CA ASP A 267 -3.88 10.73 16.84
C ASP A 267 -3.86 12.18 16.31
N GLY A 268 -4.12 12.41 15.02
CA GLY A 268 -4.12 13.70 14.35
C GLY A 268 -2.76 14.14 13.78
N THR A 269 -1.76 13.26 13.79
CA THR A 269 -0.45 13.49 13.18
C THR A 269 -0.45 13.10 11.70
N LYS A 270 0.67 13.30 11.00
CA LYS A 270 0.81 12.86 9.60
C LYS A 270 2.00 11.93 9.43
N THR A 271 1.86 11.00 8.49
CA THR A 271 2.97 10.20 7.99
C THR A 271 3.01 10.36 6.47
N VAL A 272 4.17 10.65 5.90
CA VAL A 272 4.34 10.76 4.45
C VAL A 272 5.41 9.78 4.00
N LEU A 273 5.10 9.00 2.96
CA LEU A 273 6.06 8.17 2.24
C LEU A 273 6.15 8.67 0.80
N GLU A 274 7.34 8.73 0.22
CA GLU A 274 7.58 9.21 -1.14
C GLU A 274 8.63 8.37 -1.84
N LEU A 275 8.34 7.95 -3.07
CA LEU A 275 9.20 7.07 -3.86
C LEU A 275 10.46 7.80 -4.30
N GLU A 276 11.60 7.21 -3.96
CA GLU A 276 12.92 7.77 -4.21
C GLU A 276 13.61 7.06 -5.38
N LYS A 277 13.41 5.75 -5.48
CA LYS A 277 14.10 4.87 -6.43
C LYS A 277 13.24 3.67 -6.77
N ALA A 278 13.30 3.24 -8.02
CA ALA A 278 12.71 2.00 -8.49
C ALA A 278 13.76 1.19 -9.26
N GLU A 279 13.89 -0.10 -8.94
CA GLU A 279 14.86 -1.05 -9.52
C GLU A 279 14.14 -2.31 -10.00
#